data_AF-A0A1G5WT27-F1
#
_entry.id   AF-A0A1G5WT27-F1
#
_cell.length_a   1.000
_cell.length_b   1.000
_cell.length_c   1.000
_cell.angle_alpha   90.00
_cell.angle_beta   90.00
_cell.angle_gamma   90.00
#
_symmetry.space_group_name_H-M   'P 1'
#
loop_
_entity.id
_entity.type
_entity.pdbx_description
1 polymer ?
#
loop_
_entity_poly.entity_id
_entity_poly.type
_entity_poly.pdbx_seq_one_letter_code
_entity_poly.pdbx_strand_id
1 'polypeptide(L)'
;MFKITPNPPEADRTSASTQSKTKKQNEAEKRALDYYLLPKPEKSEDASKPDQLFTVAKNADNECLLANLSENLASADAMISNLAFDLEGPRRHIALGIQQLIELSSLLANRVLDNVDPR
;
A
#
# COMPACT_ATOMS: atom_id res chain seq x y z
N MET A 1 31.33 76.82 -0.21
CA MET A 1 30.96 75.43 -0.52
C MET A 1 29.45 75.34 -0.53
N PHE A 2 28.82 75.19 -1.70
CA PHE A 2 27.39 74.92 -1.81
C PHE A 2 27.23 73.45 -2.20
N LYS A 3 26.60 72.64 -1.34
CA LYS A 3 26.18 71.30 -1.72
C LYS A 3 24.84 71.43 -2.43
N ILE A 4 24.84 71.18 -3.74
CA ILE A 4 23.61 71.00 -4.50
C ILE A 4 23.12 69.60 -4.13
N THR A 5 22.07 69.53 -3.31
CA THR A 5 21.39 68.27 -3.00
C THR A 5 20.52 67.91 -4.20
N PRO A 6 20.76 66.79 -4.91
CA PRO A 6 19.89 66.39 -6.00
C PRO A 6 18.58 65.88 -5.40
N ASN A 7 17.44 66.36 -5.91
CA ASN A 7 16.15 65.77 -5.56
C ASN A 7 16.08 64.33 -6.09
N PRO A 8 15.42 63.41 -5.37
CA PRO A 8 15.35 62.02 -5.78
C PRO A 8 14.53 61.90 -7.08
N PRO A 9 14.86 60.95 -7.97
CA PRO A 9 14.12 60.78 -9.21
C PRO A 9 12.70 60.32 -8.89
N GLU A 10 11.72 60.92 -9.57
CA GLU A 10 10.33 60.47 -9.48
C GLU A 10 10.25 59.00 -9.90
N ALA A 11 9.70 58.17 -9.01
CA ALA A 11 9.48 56.77 -9.29
C ALA A 11 8.43 56.65 -10.39
N ASP A 12 8.91 56.51 -11.63
CA ASP A 12 8.07 56.25 -12.79
C ASP A 12 7.34 54.93 -12.54
N ARG A 13 6.03 55.02 -12.36
CA ARG A 13 5.17 53.90 -12.01
C ARG A 13 5.05 52.98 -13.22
N THR A 14 6.02 52.08 -13.42
CA THR A 14 5.88 50.97 -14.36
C THR A 14 4.83 50.00 -13.83
N SER A 15 3.58 50.28 -14.16
CA SER A 15 2.36 49.67 -13.64
C SER A 15 2.02 48.31 -14.27
N ALA A 16 2.76 47.86 -15.29
CA ALA A 16 2.52 46.56 -15.95
C ALA A 16 3.42 45.41 -15.43
N SER A 17 4.70 45.70 -15.14
CA SER A 17 5.67 44.70 -14.65
C SER A 17 5.34 44.22 -13.23
N THR A 18 4.88 45.14 -12.38
CA THR A 18 4.47 44.88 -11.00
C THR A 18 3.21 44.02 -10.94
N GLN A 19 2.24 44.24 -11.85
CA GLN A 19 1.00 43.45 -11.95
C GLN A 19 1.25 42.00 -12.40
N SER A 20 2.20 41.79 -13.32
CA SER A 20 2.59 40.46 -13.78
C SER A 20 3.30 39.65 -12.69
N LYS A 21 4.18 40.30 -11.91
CA LYS A 21 4.84 39.68 -10.74
C LYS A 21 3.86 39.33 -9.63
N THR A 22 2.96 40.25 -9.25
CA THR A 22 1.95 39.95 -8.22
C THR A 22 0.99 38.86 -8.65
N LYS A 23 0.61 38.78 -9.94
CA LYS A 23 -0.23 37.68 -10.44
C LYS A 23 0.46 36.32 -10.31
N LYS A 24 1.76 36.23 -10.63
CA LYS A 24 2.55 34.99 -10.48
C LYS A 24 2.76 34.61 -9.01
N GLN A 25 2.98 35.60 -8.15
CA GLN A 25 3.09 35.38 -6.70
C GLN A 25 1.78 34.86 -6.13
N ASN A 26 0.64 35.48 -6.47
CA ASN A 26 -0.67 35.03 -6.04
C ASN A 26 -1.00 33.60 -6.53
N GLU A 27 -0.54 33.22 -7.73
CA GLU A 27 -0.71 31.86 -8.24
C GLU A 27 0.17 30.85 -7.51
N ALA A 28 1.43 31.21 -7.22
CA ALA A 28 2.34 30.37 -6.44
C ALA A 28 1.86 30.22 -4.99
N GLU A 29 1.35 31.29 -4.38
CA GLU A 29 0.75 31.28 -3.04
C GLU A 29 -0.48 30.39 -2.98
N LYS A 30 -1.42 30.52 -3.92
CA LYS A 30 -2.57 29.61 -3.99
C LYS A 30 -2.15 28.16 -4.21
N ARG A 31 -1.16 27.91 -5.07
CA ARG A 31 -0.64 26.57 -5.30
C ARG A 31 0.01 25.97 -4.04
N ALA A 32 0.75 26.77 -3.29
CA ALA A 32 1.35 26.34 -2.02
C ALA A 32 0.26 26.09 -0.96
N LEU A 33 -0.70 27.01 -0.82
CA LEU A 33 -1.81 26.86 0.11
C LEU A 33 -2.68 25.65 -0.23
N ASP A 34 -3.05 25.45 -1.49
CA ASP A 34 -3.83 24.29 -1.92
C ASP A 34 -3.06 22.98 -1.67
N TYR A 35 -1.73 22.96 -1.86
CA TYR A 35 -0.92 21.77 -1.59
C TYR A 35 -0.95 21.34 -0.12
N TYR A 36 -0.95 22.29 0.83
CA TYR A 36 -0.94 21.98 2.26
C TYR A 36 -2.34 21.92 2.90
N LEU A 37 -3.28 22.74 2.43
CA LEU A 37 -4.62 22.89 3.03
C LEU A 37 -5.69 22.06 2.32
N LEU A 38 -5.45 21.68 1.06
CA LEU A 38 -6.31 20.79 0.30
C LEU A 38 -5.46 19.66 -0.29
N PRO A 39 -4.86 18.80 0.56
CA PRO A 39 -4.10 17.67 0.06
C PRO A 39 -5.00 16.94 -0.91
N LYS A 40 -4.60 16.86 -2.19
CA LYS A 40 -5.25 15.92 -3.10
C LYS A 40 -5.20 14.59 -2.38
N PRO A 41 -6.33 13.87 -2.23
CA PRO A 41 -6.24 12.51 -1.73
C PRO A 41 -5.29 11.83 -2.71
N GLU A 42 -4.06 11.60 -2.26
CA GLU A 42 -3.24 10.57 -2.87
C GLU A 42 -4.19 9.38 -2.91
N LYS A 43 -4.32 8.76 -4.08
CA LYS A 43 -5.12 7.55 -4.22
C LYS A 43 -4.56 6.56 -3.21
N SER A 44 -5.10 6.59 -2.01
CA SER A 44 -4.80 5.65 -0.96
C SER A 44 -5.58 4.42 -1.38
N GLU A 45 -5.06 3.73 -2.39
CA GLU A 45 -5.38 2.33 -2.64
C GLU A 45 -4.97 1.48 -1.41
N ASP A 46 -4.32 2.10 -0.42
CA ASP A 46 -3.89 1.58 0.87
C ASP A 46 -4.75 1.95 2.07
N ALA A 47 -6.04 2.25 1.88
CA ALA A 47 -6.95 2.26 3.02
C ALA A 47 -7.16 0.82 3.50
N SER A 48 -6.22 0.31 4.32
CA SER A 48 -6.44 -0.87 5.17
C SER A 48 -7.79 -0.70 5.84
N LYS A 49 -8.67 -1.69 5.73
CA LYS A 49 -9.99 -1.61 6.37
C LYS A 49 -9.78 -1.36 7.87
N PRO A 50 -10.61 -0.52 8.51
CA PRO A 50 -10.41 -0.11 9.90
C PRO A 50 -10.34 -1.30 10.89
N ASP A 51 -10.85 -2.48 10.51
CA ASP A 51 -10.84 -3.69 11.34
C ASP A 51 -9.83 -4.78 10.89
N GLN A 52 -8.89 -4.45 9.99
CA GLN A 52 -7.95 -5.42 9.45
C GLN A 52 -6.69 -5.56 10.34
N LEU A 53 -6.61 -6.66 11.10
CA LEU A 53 -5.46 -6.97 11.97
C LEU A 53 -4.24 -7.52 11.21
N PHE A 54 -4.46 -8.23 10.11
CA PHE A 54 -3.40 -8.88 9.34
C PHE A 54 -3.50 -8.51 7.86
N THR A 55 -2.37 -8.33 7.20
CA THR A 55 -2.29 -8.11 5.75
C THR A 55 -1.13 -8.90 5.15
N VAL A 56 -1.25 -9.27 3.88
CA VAL A 56 -0.14 -9.84 3.12
C VAL A 56 0.74 -8.69 2.65
N ALA A 57 2.05 -8.78 2.89
CA ALA A 57 2.99 -7.75 2.46
C ALA A 57 2.98 -7.62 0.93
N LYS A 58 2.72 -6.41 0.42
CA LYS A 58 2.58 -6.15 -1.03
C LYS A 58 3.80 -6.52 -1.87
N ASN A 59 4.98 -6.47 -1.26
CA ASN A 59 6.25 -6.73 -1.92
C ASN A 59 6.82 -8.12 -1.54
N ALA A 60 6.01 -9.00 -0.93
CA ALA A 60 6.42 -10.37 -0.70
C ALA A 60 6.61 -11.08 -2.05
N ASP A 61 7.72 -11.77 -2.21
CA ASP A 61 7.97 -12.57 -3.41
C ASP A 61 7.17 -13.88 -3.39
N ASN A 62 7.05 -14.51 -4.56
CA ASN A 62 6.29 -15.75 -4.71
C ASN A 62 6.88 -16.88 -3.84
N GLU A 63 8.20 -16.90 -3.65
CA GLU A 63 8.87 -17.90 -2.81
C GLU A 63 8.42 -17.78 -1.35
N CYS A 64 8.48 -16.58 -0.75
CA CYS A 64 8.01 -16.35 0.62
C CYS A 64 6.52 -16.67 0.75
N LEU A 65 5.70 -16.28 -0.23
CA LEU A 65 4.25 -16.53 -0.21
C LEU A 65 3.95 -18.04 -0.27
N LEU A 66 4.60 -18.77 -1.17
CA LEU A 66 4.44 -20.22 -1.32
C LEU A 66 4.98 -20.98 -0.11
N ALA A 67 6.14 -20.58 0.43
CA ALA A 67 6.70 -21.17 1.64
C ALA A 67 5.74 -21.02 2.83
N ASN A 68 5.20 -19.82 3.07
CA ASN A 68 4.22 -19.59 4.13
C ASN A 68 2.91 -20.37 3.89
N LEU A 69 2.46 -20.46 2.63
CA LEU A 69 1.29 -21.27 2.30
C LEU A 69 1.53 -22.75 2.62
N SER A 70 2.66 -23.32 2.20
CA SER A 70 3.02 -24.72 2.47
C SER A 70 3.14 -25.00 3.97
N GLU A 71 3.77 -24.10 4.73
CA GLU A 71 3.86 -24.20 6.20
C GLU A 71 2.47 -24.16 6.86
N ASN A 72 1.59 -23.26 6.40
CA ASN A 72 0.22 -23.16 6.91
C ASN A 72 -0.61 -24.42 6.60
N LEU A 73 -0.49 -24.96 5.38
CA LEU A 73 -1.17 -26.19 5.00
C LEU A 73 -0.66 -27.39 5.80
N ALA A 74 0.66 -27.52 5.99
CA ALA A 74 1.24 -28.56 6.82
C ALA A 74 0.80 -28.45 8.29
N SER A 75 0.74 -27.23 8.82
CA SER A 75 0.23 -26.96 10.17
C SER A 75 -1.25 -27.33 10.30
N ALA A 76 -2.07 -26.94 9.33
CA ALA A 76 -3.49 -27.27 9.31
C ALA A 76 -3.74 -28.78 9.20
N ASP A 77 -2.96 -29.47 8.35
CA ASP A 77 -2.99 -30.91 8.19
C ASP A 77 -2.68 -31.65 9.50
N ALA A 78 -1.62 -31.22 10.21
CA ALA A 78 -1.27 -31.78 11.51
C ALA A 78 -2.38 -31.55 12.55
N MET A 79 -2.98 -30.34 12.60
CA MET A 79 -4.07 -30.02 13.51
C MET A 79 -5.32 -30.86 13.25
N ILE A 80 -5.76 -30.96 11.98
CA ILE A 80 -6.97 -31.70 11.65
C ILE A 80 -6.77 -33.21 11.78
N SER A 81 -5.60 -33.72 11.44
CA SER A 81 -5.23 -35.13 11.62
C SER A 81 -5.28 -35.51 13.09
N ASN A 82 -4.68 -34.68 13.97
CA ASN A 82 -4.74 -34.89 15.42
C ASN A 82 -6.19 -34.87 15.91
N LEU A 83 -7.00 -33.88 15.48
CA LEU A 83 -8.41 -33.80 15.87
C LEU A 83 -9.23 -35.01 15.38
N ALA A 84 -8.93 -35.56 14.20
CA ALA A 84 -9.65 -36.69 13.65
C ALA A 84 -9.52 -37.96 14.52
N PHE A 85 -8.39 -38.14 15.22
CA PHE A 85 -8.20 -39.22 16.18
C PHE A 85 -9.15 -39.11 17.38
N ASP A 86 -9.41 -37.90 17.85
CA ASP A 86 -10.29 -37.63 19.02
C ASP A 86 -11.79 -37.66 18.69
N LEU A 87 -12.15 -37.64 17.40
CA LEU A 87 -13.54 -37.68 16.93
C LEU A 87 -13.98 -39.09 16.56
N GLU A 88 -15.28 -39.36 16.56
CA GLU A 88 -15.86 -40.63 16.10
C GLU A 88 -17.03 -40.42 15.12
N GLY A 89 -17.38 -41.49 14.40
CA GLY A 89 -18.55 -41.53 13.52
C GLY A 89 -18.56 -40.40 12.48
N PRO A 90 -19.73 -39.79 12.20
CA PRO A 90 -19.87 -38.75 11.18
C PRO A 90 -18.92 -37.55 11.34
N ARG A 91 -18.58 -37.17 12.58
CA ARG A 91 -17.68 -36.03 12.83
C ARG A 91 -16.24 -36.33 12.40
N ARG A 92 -15.77 -37.56 12.62
CA ARG A 92 -14.47 -38.01 12.11
C ARG A 92 -14.45 -37.94 10.59
N HIS A 93 -15.51 -38.39 9.91
CA HIS A 93 -15.57 -38.33 8.44
C HIS A 93 -15.53 -36.91 7.90
N ILE A 94 -16.17 -35.94 8.58
CA ILE A 94 -16.06 -34.53 8.22
C ILE A 94 -14.62 -34.04 8.38
N ALA A 95 -13.95 -34.35 9.50
CA ALA A 95 -12.55 -33.96 9.72
C ALA A 95 -11.62 -34.54 8.65
N LEU A 96 -11.77 -35.82 8.31
CA LEU A 96 -11.01 -36.46 7.23
C LEU A 96 -11.31 -35.84 5.86
N GLY A 97 -12.55 -35.43 5.59
CA GLY A 97 -12.90 -34.69 4.37
C GLY A 97 -12.20 -33.33 4.29
N ILE A 98 -12.07 -32.62 5.42
CA ILE A 98 -11.31 -31.36 5.49
C ILE A 98 -9.81 -31.64 5.26
N GLN A 99 -9.26 -32.67 5.88
CA GLN A 99 -7.87 -33.09 5.66
C GLN A 99 -7.61 -33.34 4.17
N GLN A 100 -8.50 -34.07 3.50
CA GLN A 100 -8.39 -34.31 2.06
C GLN A 100 -8.37 -33.01 1.23
N LEU A 101 -9.17 -32.00 1.60
CA LEU A 101 -9.13 -30.69 0.93
C LEU A 101 -7.79 -29.97 1.15
N ILE A 102 -7.19 -30.11 2.33
CA ILE A 102 -5.87 -29.54 2.65
C ILE A 102 -4.80 -30.22 1.79
N GLU A 103 -4.78 -31.55 1.75
CA GLU A 103 -3.84 -32.32 0.91
C GLU A 103 -3.96 -31.95 -0.57
N LEU A 104 -5.17 -31.82 -1.11
CA LEU A 104 -5.39 -31.36 -2.48
C LEU A 104 -4.89 -29.92 -2.70
N SER A 105 -5.07 -29.04 -1.71
CA SER A 105 -4.56 -27.66 -1.79
C SER A 105 -3.02 -27.63 -1.81
N SER A 106 -2.37 -28.52 -1.05
CA SER A 106 -0.92 -28.68 -1.07
C SER A 106 -0.41 -29.12 -2.44
N LEU A 107 -1.12 -30.02 -3.13
CA LEU A 107 -0.76 -30.41 -4.51
C LEU A 107 -0.84 -29.24 -5.48
N LEU A 108 -1.85 -28.37 -5.35
CA LEU A 108 -1.96 -27.15 -6.15
C LEU A 108 -0.82 -26.17 -5.86
N ALA A 109 -0.49 -25.96 -4.59
CA ALA A 109 0.63 -25.10 -4.19
C ALA A 109 1.96 -25.61 -4.75
N ASN A 110 2.23 -26.92 -4.65
CA ASN A 110 3.41 -27.54 -5.23
C ASN A 110 3.46 -27.38 -6.75
N ARG A 111 2.32 -27.51 -7.45
CA ARG A 111 2.27 -27.26 -8.89
C ARG A 111 2.57 -25.80 -9.24
N VAL A 112 2.11 -24.84 -8.43
CA VAL A 112 2.47 -23.43 -8.64
C VAL A 112 3.96 -23.22 -8.42
N LEU A 113 4.56 -23.86 -7.40
CA LEU A 113 5.99 -23.82 -7.15
C LEU A 113 6.79 -24.31 -8.37
N ASP A 114 6.42 -25.47 -8.93
CA ASP A 114 7.05 -26.00 -10.15
C ASP A 114 6.98 -25.05 -11.35
N ASN A 115 5.93 -24.22 -11.44
CA ASN A 115 5.76 -23.26 -12.53
C ASN A 115 6.60 -21.98 -12.34
N VAL A 116 6.82 -21.56 -11.10
CA VAL A 116 7.58 -20.33 -10.80
C VAL A 116 9.09 -20.58 -10.69
N ASP A 117 9.49 -21.80 -10.36
CA ASP A 117 10.88 -22.27 -10.40
C ASP A 117 11.05 -23.41 -11.44
N PRO A 118 10.95 -23.09 -12.74
CA PRO A 118 11.17 -24.08 -13.78
C PRO A 118 12.65 -24.47 -13.80
N ARG A 119 12.93 -25.71 -13.40
CA ARG A 119 14.26 -26.34 -13.49
C ARG A 119 14.81 -26.38 -14.90
#